data_AF-A0A2U1NWS4-F1
#
_entry.id   AF-A0A2U1NWS4-F1
#
_cell.length_a   1.000
_cell.length_b   1.000
_cell.length_c   1.000
_cell.angle_alpha   90.00
_cell.angle_beta   90.00
_cell.angle_gamma   90.00
#
_symmetry.space_group_name_H-M   'P 1'
#
loop_
_entity.id
_entity.type
_entity.pdbx_description
1 polymer ?
#
loop_
_entity_poly.entity_id
_entity_poly.type
_entity_poly.pdbx_seq_one_letter_code
_entity_poly.pdbx_strand_id
1 'polypeptide(L)' 'MVSEALFSMQGDPYEFVFETEWAWGAATIRDNMQTLAPKLKVDVSIIDSFACILNYEETINKPAAPKINYFFHTGIL' A
#
# COMPACT_ATOMS: atom_id res chain seq x y z
N MET A 1 4.47 -8.09 -28.07
CA MET A 1 3.73 -7.07 -27.31
C MET A 1 4.30 -7.10 -25.91
N VAL A 2 5.27 -6.22 -25.64
CA VAL A 2 5.92 -6.14 -24.32
C VAL A 2 4.92 -5.41 -23.44
N SER A 3 4.39 -6.09 -22.42
CA SER A 3 3.66 -5.40 -21.38
C SER A 3 4.67 -4.54 -20.64
N GLU A 4 4.67 -3.24 -20.90
CA GLU A 4 5.29 -2.25 -20.01
C GLU A 4 4.47 -2.18 -18.72
N ALA A 5 4.42 -3.30 -17.98
CA ALA A 5 3.94 -3.31 -16.62
C ALA A 5 4.99 -2.55 -15.80
N LEU A 6 4.56 -1.49 -15.13
CA LEU A 6 5.39 -0.56 -14.35
C LEU A 6 6.30 -1.25 -13.32
N PHE A 7 6.03 -2.52 -13.02
CA PHE A 7 6.82 -3.39 -12.18
C PHE A 7 7.11 -4.65 -12.98
N SER A 8 8.38 -5.02 -13.10
CA SER A 8 8.76 -6.35 -13.58
C SER A 8 8.20 -7.37 -12.58
N MET A 9 7.03 -7.95 -12.88
CA MET A 9 6.27 -8.89 -12.04
C MET A 9 6.87 -10.30 -12.10
N GLN A 10 8.20 -10.40 -11.92
CA GLN A 10 8.91 -11.66 -11.82
C GLN A 10 9.25 -11.91 -10.34
N GLY A 11 8.79 -13.02 -9.78
CA GLY A 11 8.96 -13.35 -8.36
C GLY A 11 7.82 -14.21 -7.82
N ASP A 12 7.87 -14.56 -6.54
CA ASP A 12 6.81 -15.31 -5.86
C ASP A 12 5.57 -14.41 -5.68
N PRO A 13 4.38 -14.81 -6.16
CA PRO A 13 3.14 -14.06 -5.95
C PRO A 13 2.84 -13.73 -4.48
N TYR A 14 3.24 -14.61 -3.55
CA TYR A 14 2.99 -14.47 -2.11
C TYR A 14 4.10 -13.73 -1.35
N GLU A 15 5.10 -13.22 -2.06
CA GLU A 15 6.14 -12.40 -1.45
C GLU A 15 5.55 -11.10 -0.90
N PHE A 16 5.78 -10.82 0.39
CA PHE A 16 5.47 -9.53 0.98
C PHE A 16 6.35 -8.44 0.37
N VAL A 17 5.73 -7.46 -0.27
CA VAL A 17 6.41 -6.30 -0.86
C VAL A 17 6.36 -5.07 0.06
N PHE A 18 5.41 -5.06 0.98
CA PHE A 18 5.25 -4.06 2.01
C PHE A 18 4.65 -4.74 3.24
N GLU A 19 5.22 -4.48 4.41
CA GLU A 19 4.72 -4.92 5.70
C GLU A 19 5.17 -3.91 6.75
N THR A 20 4.28 -3.60 7.70
CA THR A 20 4.63 -2.80 8.87
C THR A 20 4.70 -3.70 10.11
N GLU A 21 5.62 -3.43 11.04
CA GLU A 21 5.85 -4.25 12.23
C GLU A 21 4.70 -4.27 13.26
N TRP A 22 3.58 -3.58 13.03
CA TRP A 22 2.51 -3.40 14.00
C TRP A 22 1.36 -4.38 13.81
N ALA A 23 0.74 -4.79 14.94
CA ALA A 23 -0.36 -5.77 14.97
C ALA A 23 -1.62 -5.33 14.18
N TRP A 24 -1.75 -4.06 13.85
CA TRP A 24 -2.80 -3.48 12.98
C TRP A 24 -2.20 -2.82 11.73
N GLY A 25 -1.07 -3.36 11.30
CA GLY A 25 -0.29 -2.91 10.18
C GLY A 25 -0.92 -3.24 8.84
N ALA A 26 -0.46 -2.56 7.79
CA ALA A 26 -0.79 -2.94 6.43
C ALA A 26 0.27 -3.87 5.88
N ALA A 27 -0.17 -4.92 5.19
CA ALA A 27 0.69 -5.84 4.45
C ALA A 27 0.17 -5.95 3.02
N THR A 28 1.07 -5.99 2.05
CA THR A 28 0.75 -6.16 0.64
C THR A 28 1.71 -7.19 0.05
N ILE A 29 1.15 -8.18 -0.64
CA ILE A 29 1.94 -9.17 -1.39
C ILE A 29 2.07 -8.76 -2.86
N ARG A 30 3.04 -9.37 -3.53
CA ARG A 30 3.33 -9.11 -4.95
C ARG A 30 2.12 -9.28 -5.84
N ASP A 31 1.25 -10.26 -5.55
CA ASP A 31 0.03 -10.48 -6.34
C ASP A 31 -0.96 -9.31 -6.26
N ASN A 32 -1.17 -8.72 -5.08
CA ASN A 32 -2.02 -7.55 -4.96
C ASN A 32 -1.46 -6.38 -5.78
N MET A 33 -0.14 -6.15 -5.78
CA MET A 33 0.52 -5.08 -6.55
C MET A 33 0.21 -5.12 -8.05
N GLN A 34 -0.14 -6.29 -8.59
CA GLN A 34 -0.53 -6.41 -9.99
C GLN A 34 -1.78 -5.59 -10.31
N THR A 35 -2.65 -5.35 -9.33
CA THR A 35 -3.87 -4.55 -9.46
C THR A 35 -3.61 -3.05 -9.69
N LEU A 36 -2.37 -2.58 -9.52
CA LEU A 36 -1.95 -1.23 -9.94
C LEU A 36 -1.86 -1.09 -11.46
N ALA A 37 -1.89 -2.20 -12.22
CA ALA A 37 -1.90 -2.13 -13.67
C ALA A 37 -3.14 -1.37 -14.19
N PRO A 38 -3.01 -0.61 -15.29
CA PRO A 38 -4.12 0.16 -15.83
C PRO A 38 -5.36 -0.70 -16.08
N LYS A 39 -6.54 -0.13 -15.79
CA LYS A 39 -7.88 -0.74 -15.96
C LYS A 39 -8.23 -1.84 -14.96
N LEU A 40 -7.37 -2.18 -14.01
CA LEU A 40 -7.71 -3.04 -12.87
C LEU A 40 -8.24 -2.21 -11.71
N LYS A 41 -9.04 -2.85 -10.85
CA LYS A 41 -9.44 -2.24 -9.57
C LYS A 41 -8.31 -2.45 -8.58
N VAL A 42 -7.85 -1.37 -7.96
CA VAL A 42 -6.80 -1.41 -6.93
C VAL A 42 -7.27 -2.29 -5.78
N ASP A 43 -6.39 -3.21 -5.38
CA ASP A 43 -6.61 -4.08 -4.24
C ASP A 43 -6.70 -3.29 -2.93
N VAL A 44 -7.52 -3.78 -2.01
CA VAL A 44 -7.73 -3.16 -0.71
C VAL A 44 -6.45 -3.10 0.13
N SER A 45 -5.59 -4.11 0.03
CA SER A 45 -4.32 -4.16 0.75
C SER A 45 -3.42 -2.98 0.37
N ILE A 46 -3.46 -2.58 -0.91
CA ILE A 46 -2.68 -1.46 -1.43
C ILE A 46 -3.22 -0.14 -0.90
N ILE A 47 -4.54 0.03 -0.92
CA ILE A 47 -5.19 1.22 -0.37
C ILE A 47 -4.77 1.40 1.10
N ASP A 48 -4.77 0.30 1.84
CA ASP A 48 -4.39 0.26 3.25
C ASP A 48 -2.90 0.54 3.48
N SER A 49 -2.01 -0.02 2.65
CA SER A 49 -0.58 0.28 2.68
C SER A 49 -0.31 1.77 2.39
N PHE A 50 -0.97 2.34 1.38
CA PHE A 50 -0.84 3.76 1.05
C PHE A 50 -1.37 4.67 2.17
N ALA A 51 -2.52 4.33 2.76
CA ALA A 51 -3.06 5.08 3.90
C ALA A 51 -2.08 5.06 5.09
N CYS A 52 -1.45 3.92 5.36
CA CYS A 52 -0.45 3.79 6.40
C CYS A 52 0.78 4.68 6.15
N ILE A 53 1.33 4.66 4.93
CA ILE A 53 2.46 5.50 4.52
C ILE A 53 2.13 6.99 4.69
N LEU A 54 0.99 7.43 4.16
CA LEU A 54 0.59 8.83 4.21
C LEU A 54 0.35 9.31 5.65
N ASN A 55 -0.27 8.47 6.49
CA ASN A 55 -0.43 8.76 7.91
C ASN A 55 0.93 8.89 8.62
N TYR A 56 1.91 8.03 8.29
CA TYR A 56 3.26 8.11 8.84
C TYR A 56 3.99 9.38 8.39
N GLU A 57 3.95 9.71 7.10
CA GLU A 57 4.54 10.94 6.56
C GLU A 57 3.96 12.19 7.22
N GLU A 58 2.66 12.21 7.53
CA GLU A 58 2.04 13.32 8.26
C GLU A 58 2.59 13.45 9.68
N THR A 59 2.88 12.33 10.36
CA THR A 59 3.47 12.37 11.69
C THR A 59 4.89 12.94 11.73
N ILE A 60 5.71 12.64 10.71
CA ILE A 60 7.08 13.13 10.64
C ILE A 60 7.12 14.59 10.21
N ASN A 61 6.33 14.97 9.21
CA ASN A 61 6.42 16.29 8.59
C ASN A 61 5.69 17.39 9.40
N LYS A 62 4.77 17.00 10.31
CA LYS A 62 3.97 17.94 11.11
C LYS A 62 3.82 17.49 12.57
N PRO A 63 4.92 17.31 13.33
CA PRO A 63 4.85 16.72 14.67
C PRO A 63 4.06 17.55 15.70
N ALA A 64 3.93 18.87 15.48
CA ALA A 64 3.24 19.80 16.40
C ALA A 64 1.89 20.33 15.88
N ALA A 65 1.49 19.99 14.64
CA ALA A 65 0.21 20.41 14.10
C ALA A 65 -0.87 19.38 14.44
N PRO A 66 -2.15 19.79 14.58
CA PRO A 66 -3.25 18.82 14.56
C PRO A 66 -3.12 17.96 13.30
N LYS A 67 -3.25 16.63 13.41
CA LYS A 67 -3.27 15.74 12.25
C LYS A 67 -4.55 16.07 11.47
N ILE A 68 -4.39 16.65 10.28
CA ILE A 68 -5.49 17.24 9.49
C ILE A 68 -6.08 16.17 8.57
N ASN A 69 -5.28 15.21 8.10
CA ASN A 69 -5.76 14.15 7.24
C ASN A 69 -5.72 12.81 7.99
N TYR A 70 -6.89 12.20 8.17
CA TYR A 70 -6.96 10.78 8.52
C TYR A 70 -7.14 10.02 7.21
N PHE A 71 -6.05 9.44 6.69
CA PHE A 71 -6.17 8.47 5.62
C PHE A 71 -6.75 7.19 6.23
N PHE A 72 -7.93 6.80 5.77
CA PHE A 72 -8.68 5.70 6.37
C PHE A 72 -8.11 4.35 5.93
N HIS A 73 -7.65 3.58 6.91
CA HIS A 73 -7.42 2.15 6.77
C HIS A 73 -8.77 1.45 6.72
N THR A 74 -9.02 0.65 5.69
CA THR A 74 -10.26 -0.09 5.50
C THR A 74 -10.40 -1.24 6.51
N GLY A 75 -9.26 -1.80 6.97
CA GLY A 75 -9.24 -2.93 7.90
C GLY A 75 -9.72 -4.24 7.28
N ILE A 76 -9.74 -4.31 5.95
CA ILE A 76 -10.18 -5.49 5.20
C ILE A 76 -8.91 -6.21 4.73
N LEU A 77 -8.62 -7.36 5.33
CA LEU A 77 -7.54 -8.29 4.96
C LEU A 77 -8.13 -9.53 4.29
#